data_AF-A0A7X2MH67-F1
#
_entry.id   AF-A0A7X2MH67-F1
#
_cell.length_a   1.000
_cell.length_b   1.000
_cell.length_c   1.000
_cell.angle_alpha   90.00
_cell.angle_beta   90.00
_cell.angle_gamma   90.00
#
_symmetry.space_group_name_H-M   'P 1'
#
loop_
_entity.id
_entity.type
_entity.pdbx_description
1 polymer ?
#
loop_
_entity_poly.entity_id
_entity_poly.type
_entity_poly.pdbx_seq_one_letter_code
_entity_poly.pdbx_strand_id
1 'polypeptide(L)'
;KDAYGLSVDDFFINTKKILIDSNIHPLLKSNILDDYRKLNLEETVQYTDYKNTVKILDVKKLKEIEEYKIYKKIYKEFKQLPINDFEKDLKWKEIVLKLMVLYPFNDIEQDLEQNLIYILLCNDEFKVLNEQEIAFSKKLEDYVEQWNNL
;
A
#
# COMPACT_ATOMS: atom_id res chain seq x y z
N LYS A 1 12.93 -33.64 -11.84
CA LYS A 1 12.90 -33.13 -10.44
C LYS A 1 12.40 -31.71 -10.60
N ASP A 2 11.08 -31.54 -10.76
CA ASP A 2 10.54 -30.30 -11.32
C ASP A 2 9.71 -29.68 -10.21
N ALA A 3 10.34 -28.71 -9.55
CA ALA A 3 9.78 -28.03 -8.41
C ALA A 3 8.59 -27.16 -8.85
N TYR A 4 7.39 -27.61 -8.46
CA TYR A 4 6.29 -26.79 -7.93
C TYR A 4 6.05 -25.40 -8.54
N GLY A 5 5.70 -25.34 -9.83
CA GLY A 5 4.88 -24.25 -10.32
C GLY A 5 3.43 -24.55 -9.96
N LEU A 6 2.86 -23.87 -8.96
CA LEU A 6 1.40 -23.89 -8.74
C LEU A 6 0.72 -23.55 -10.06
N SER A 7 -0.32 -24.31 -10.43
CA SER A 7 -1.16 -23.88 -11.55
C SER A 7 -1.76 -22.52 -11.22
N VAL A 8 -2.02 -21.70 -12.25
CA VAL A 8 -2.56 -20.36 -12.04
C VAL A 8 -3.88 -20.42 -11.25
N ASP A 9 -4.70 -21.45 -11.50
CA ASP A 9 -5.93 -21.72 -10.76
C ASP A 9 -5.68 -22.03 -9.28
N ASP A 10 -4.67 -22.86 -8.97
CA ASP A 10 -4.30 -23.17 -7.59
C ASP A 10 -3.77 -21.93 -6.85
N PHE A 11 -3.04 -21.05 -7.54
CA PHE A 11 -2.63 -19.77 -6.97
C PHE A 11 -3.87 -18.99 -6.51
N PHE A 12 -4.84 -18.73 -7.40
CA PHE A 12 -6.05 -17.97 -7.07
C PHE A 12 -6.87 -18.59 -5.93
N ILE A 13 -7.03 -19.91 -5.92
CA ILE A 13 -7.78 -20.61 -4.86
C ILE A 13 -7.13 -20.38 -3.49
N ASN A 14 -5.80 -20.44 -3.44
CA ASN A 14 -5.07 -20.29 -2.18
C ASN A 14 -4.98 -18.82 -1.74
N THR A 15 -4.78 -17.89 -2.66
CA THR A 15 -4.60 -16.47 -2.34
C THR A 15 -5.90 -15.75 -2.01
N LYS A 16 -7.07 -16.22 -2.46
CA LYS A 16 -8.39 -15.65 -2.07
C LYS A 16 -8.58 -15.62 -0.55
N LYS A 17 -8.15 -16.67 0.16
CA LYS A 17 -8.24 -16.74 1.63
C LYS A 17 -7.27 -15.76 2.28
N ILE A 18 -6.08 -15.61 1.71
CA ILE A 18 -5.04 -14.69 2.19
C ILE A 18 -5.50 -13.23 2.09
N LEU A 19 -6.19 -12.87 0.99
CA LEU A 19 -6.66 -11.51 0.75
C LEU A 19 -7.74 -11.04 1.73
N ILE A 20 -8.54 -11.95 2.29
CA ILE A 20 -9.60 -11.62 3.26
C ILE A 20 -9.18 -11.79 4.73
N ASP A 21 -8.10 -12.52 5.01
CA ASP A 21 -7.63 -12.78 6.37
C ASP A 21 -7.03 -11.50 7.00
N SER A 22 -7.65 -11.01 8.07
CA SER A 22 -7.22 -9.79 8.79
C SER A 22 -5.89 -9.94 9.53
N ASN A 23 -5.38 -11.16 9.71
CA ASN A 23 -4.09 -11.43 10.35
C ASN A 23 -2.92 -11.43 9.35
N ILE A 24 -3.23 -11.40 8.05
CA ILE A 24 -2.20 -11.33 7.02
C ILE A 24 -1.76 -9.88 6.83
N HIS A 25 -0.44 -9.71 6.77
CA HIS A 25 0.20 -8.42 6.58
C HIS A 25 -0.28 -7.71 5.28
N PRO A 26 -0.63 -6.41 5.33
CA PRO A 26 -1.12 -5.69 4.15
C PRO A 26 -0.17 -5.70 2.95
N LEU A 27 1.15 -5.66 3.17
CA LEU A 27 2.13 -5.73 2.07
C LEU A 27 2.03 -7.05 1.27
N LEU A 28 1.80 -8.18 1.94
CA LEU A 28 1.63 -9.46 1.24
C LEU A 28 0.36 -9.43 0.39
N LYS A 29 -0.72 -8.87 0.93
CA LYS A 29 -1.97 -8.73 0.17
C LYS A 29 -1.80 -7.80 -1.03
N SER A 30 -1.07 -6.70 -0.86
CA SER A 30 -0.74 -5.76 -1.93
C SER A 30 0.00 -6.45 -3.09
N ASN A 31 1.02 -7.25 -2.77
CA ASN A 31 1.75 -8.05 -3.76
C ASN A 31 0.83 -9.04 -4.49
N ILE A 32 -0.03 -9.76 -3.75
CA ILE A 32 -1.00 -10.67 -4.36
C ILE A 32 -1.96 -9.93 -5.29
N LEU A 33 -2.46 -8.75 -4.89
CA LEU A 33 -3.34 -7.95 -5.75
C LEU A 33 -2.62 -7.44 -7.01
N ASP A 34 -1.31 -7.14 -6.92
CA ASP A 34 -0.50 -6.80 -8.09
C ASP A 34 -0.31 -8.01 -9.03
N ASP A 35 -0.13 -9.21 -8.48
CA ASP A 35 -0.11 -10.46 -9.27
C ASP A 35 -1.46 -10.72 -9.95
N TYR A 36 -2.58 -10.48 -9.25
CA TYR A 36 -3.93 -10.58 -9.84
C TYR A 36 -4.09 -9.64 -11.02
N ARG A 37 -3.65 -8.38 -10.89
CA ARG A 37 -3.65 -7.38 -11.96
C ARG A 37 -2.82 -7.85 -13.17
N LYS A 38 -1.61 -8.36 -12.95
CA LYS A 38 -0.72 -8.85 -14.03
C LYS A 38 -1.28 -10.06 -14.74
N LEU A 39 -1.92 -10.96 -14.01
CA LEU A 39 -2.48 -12.19 -14.55
C LEU A 39 -3.80 -11.95 -15.30
N ASN A 40 -4.59 -10.93 -14.92
CA ASN A 40 -5.83 -10.51 -15.60
C ASN A 40 -6.88 -11.63 -15.79
N LEU A 41 -7.00 -12.53 -14.79
CA LEU A 41 -7.84 -13.73 -14.89
C LEU A 41 -9.13 -13.68 -14.07
N GLU A 42 -9.17 -12.92 -12.98
CA GLU A 42 -10.37 -12.74 -12.14
C GLU A 42 -11.03 -11.39 -12.44
N GLU A 43 -12.37 -11.34 -12.54
CA GLU A 43 -13.04 -10.04 -12.74
C GLU A 43 -13.21 -9.28 -11.42
N THR A 44 -13.49 -9.98 -10.32
CA THR A 44 -13.63 -9.36 -9.00
C THR A 44 -13.03 -10.22 -7.90
N VAL A 45 -12.54 -9.59 -6.84
CA VAL A 45 -11.95 -10.27 -5.68
C VAL A 45 -12.37 -9.60 -4.38
N GLN A 46 -12.63 -10.39 -3.34
CA GLN A 46 -12.80 -9.89 -1.98
C GLN A 46 -11.44 -9.66 -1.32
N TYR A 47 -11.32 -8.55 -0.60
CA TYR A 47 -10.09 -8.13 0.04
C TYR A 47 -10.39 -7.39 1.34
N THR A 48 -9.56 -7.58 2.37
CA THR A 48 -9.60 -6.75 3.59
C THR A 48 -8.50 -5.70 3.56
N ASP A 49 -8.90 -4.43 3.66
CA ASP A 49 -8.00 -3.29 3.68
C ASP A 49 -7.16 -3.20 4.96
N TYR A 50 -6.29 -2.19 5.04
CA TYR A 50 -5.49 -1.90 6.24
C TYR A 50 -6.33 -1.52 7.48
N LYS A 51 -7.63 -1.27 7.33
CA LYS A 51 -8.59 -1.08 8.42
C LYS A 51 -9.35 -2.37 8.75
N ASN A 52 -8.99 -3.49 8.13
CA ASN A 52 -9.69 -4.78 8.20
C ASN A 52 -11.15 -4.72 7.71
N THR A 53 -11.46 -3.77 6.82
CA THR A 53 -12.77 -3.66 6.19
C THR A 53 -12.79 -4.51 4.92
N VAL A 54 -13.80 -5.37 4.79
CA VAL A 54 -14.00 -6.18 3.57
C VAL A 54 -14.49 -5.29 2.42
N LYS A 55 -13.84 -5.43 1.27
CA LYS A 55 -14.12 -4.72 0.02
C LYS A 55 -14.21 -5.72 -1.12
N ILE A 56 -14.93 -5.34 -2.17
CA ILE A 56 -14.92 -6.05 -3.46
C ILE A 56 -14.18 -5.17 -4.45
N LEU A 57 -13.10 -5.68 -5.01
CA LEU A 57 -12.27 -5.00 -6.00
C LEU A 57 -12.52 -5.59 -7.38
N ASP A 58 -12.60 -4.73 -8.38
CA ASP A 58 -12.57 -5.11 -9.79
C ASP A 58 -11.11 -5.14 -10.24
N VAL A 59 -10.57 -6.34 -10.49
CA VAL A 59 -9.15 -6.54 -10.80
C VAL A 59 -8.77 -5.84 -12.10
N LYS A 60 -9.69 -5.75 -13.07
CA LYS A 60 -9.46 -5.07 -14.35
C LYS A 60 -9.34 -3.55 -14.19
N LYS A 61 -9.80 -2.99 -13.08
CA LYS A 61 -9.66 -1.57 -12.74
C LYS A 61 -8.44 -1.27 -11.87
N LEU A 62 -7.76 -2.30 -11.35
CA LEU A 62 -6.51 -2.13 -10.63
C LEU A 62 -5.43 -1.60 -11.56
N LYS A 63 -4.60 -0.71 -11.03
CA LYS A 63 -3.53 -0.05 -11.77
C LYS A 63 -2.20 -0.28 -11.06
N GLU A 64 -1.10 0.01 -11.73
CA GLU A 64 0.18 0.10 -11.02
C GLU A 64 0.12 1.26 -10.02
N ILE A 65 0.83 1.12 -8.90
CA ILE A 65 0.84 2.14 -7.83
C ILE A 65 1.19 3.51 -8.42
N GLU A 66 2.16 3.55 -9.32
CA GLU A 66 2.67 4.72 -10.05
C GLU A 66 1.62 5.40 -10.93
N GLU A 67 0.61 4.67 -11.38
CA GLU A 67 -0.42 5.18 -12.28
C GLU A 67 -1.53 5.94 -11.55
N TYR A 68 -1.69 5.71 -10.24
CA TYR A 68 -2.68 6.41 -9.43
C TYR A 68 -2.37 7.90 -9.32
N LYS A 69 -3.43 8.72 -9.32
CA LYS A 69 -3.32 10.17 -9.15
C LYS A 69 -2.66 10.53 -7.82
N ILE A 70 -2.98 9.80 -6.76
CA ILE A 70 -2.45 10.02 -5.42
C ILE A 70 -0.93 9.85 -5.36
N TYR A 71 -0.40 8.78 -5.98
CA TYR A 71 1.03 8.56 -6.09
C TYR A 71 1.73 9.72 -6.81
N LYS A 72 1.21 10.12 -7.97
CA LYS A 72 1.77 11.22 -8.76
C LYS A 72 1.78 12.54 -8.00
N LYS A 73 0.73 12.80 -7.21
CA LYS A 73 0.64 13.96 -6.32
C LYS A 73 1.74 13.91 -5.25
N ILE A 74 1.83 12.81 -4.51
CA ILE A 74 2.83 12.61 -3.44
C ILE A 74 4.24 12.74 -4.01
N TYR A 75 4.54 12.10 -5.13
CA TYR A 75 5.87 12.17 -5.75
C TYR A 75 6.26 13.60 -6.14
N LYS A 76 5.31 14.37 -6.67
CA LYS A 76 5.53 15.77 -7.03
C LYS A 76 5.82 16.63 -5.79
N GLU A 77 5.04 16.46 -4.72
CA GLU A 77 5.22 17.18 -3.46
C GLU A 77 6.55 16.80 -2.79
N PHE A 78 6.86 15.50 -2.72
CA PHE A 78 8.11 14.97 -2.16
C PHE A 78 9.35 15.56 -2.84
N LYS A 79 9.34 15.70 -4.17
CA LYS A 79 10.46 16.28 -4.92
C LYS A 79 10.78 17.72 -4.52
N GLN A 80 9.79 18.47 -4.06
CA GLN A 80 9.92 19.88 -3.69
C GLN A 80 10.37 20.09 -2.24
N LEU A 81 10.38 19.03 -1.42
CA LEU A 81 10.84 19.12 -0.04
C LEU A 81 12.35 19.43 0.00
N PRO A 82 12.79 20.30 0.93
CA PRO A 82 14.19 20.71 1.07
C PRO A 82 15.00 19.63 1.82
N ILE A 83 15.05 18.43 1.26
CA ILE A 83 15.76 17.26 1.76
C ILE A 83 16.97 17.01 0.86
N ASN A 84 18.12 16.67 1.45
CA ASN A 84 19.32 16.35 0.68
C ASN A 84 19.13 15.07 -0.17
N ASP A 85 19.87 14.94 -1.28
CA ASP A 85 19.65 13.85 -2.24
C ASP A 85 19.87 12.45 -1.65
N PHE A 86 20.81 12.30 -0.71
CA PHE A 86 21.09 11.02 -0.06
C PHE A 86 19.89 10.53 0.78
N GLU A 87 19.32 11.41 1.61
CA GLU A 87 18.12 11.10 2.40
C GLU A 87 16.88 10.92 1.53
N LYS A 88 16.83 11.59 0.38
CA LYS A 88 15.68 11.58 -0.52
C LYS A 88 15.40 10.18 -1.05
N ASP A 89 16.44 9.44 -1.43
CA ASP A 89 16.27 8.07 -1.93
C ASP A 89 15.77 7.11 -0.84
N LEU A 90 16.27 7.24 0.40
CA LEU A 90 15.84 6.40 1.50
C LEU A 90 14.39 6.70 1.89
N LYS A 91 14.06 7.98 2.09
CA LYS A 91 12.71 8.43 2.44
C LYS A 91 11.69 8.07 1.36
N TRP A 92 12.08 8.12 0.07
CA TRP A 92 11.18 7.71 -1.01
C TRP A 92 10.84 6.23 -0.97
N LYS A 93 11.83 5.36 -0.70
CA LYS A 93 11.58 3.91 -0.57
C LYS A 93 10.61 3.60 0.56
N GLU A 94 10.77 4.28 1.69
CA GLU A 94 9.88 4.15 2.84
C GLU A 94 8.45 4.63 2.54
N ILE A 95 8.32 5.78 1.86
CA ILE A 95 7.03 6.27 1.36
C ILE A 95 6.37 5.22 0.44
N VAL A 96 7.13 4.63 -0.48
CA VAL A 96 6.60 3.61 -1.40
C VAL A 96 6.12 2.37 -0.63
N LEU A 97 6.85 1.91 0.38
CA LEU A 97 6.40 0.80 1.24
C LEU A 97 5.07 1.12 1.94
N LYS A 98 4.95 2.32 2.53
CA LYS A 98 3.69 2.76 3.16
C LYS A 98 2.55 2.90 2.14
N LEU A 99 2.85 3.30 0.91
CA LEU A 99 1.86 3.30 -0.18
C LEU A 99 1.45 1.89 -0.59
N MET A 100 2.37 0.92 -0.60
CA MET A 100 2.01 -0.48 -0.85
C MET A 100 1.05 -1.03 0.22
N VAL A 101 1.19 -0.62 1.49
CA VAL A 101 0.23 -0.97 2.57
C VAL A 101 -1.17 -0.43 2.27
N LEU A 102 -1.26 0.74 1.64
CA LEU A 102 -2.52 1.43 1.34
C LEU A 102 -3.15 1.06 -0.01
N TYR A 103 -2.45 0.30 -0.85
CA TYR A 103 -2.94 -0.13 -2.15
C TYR A 103 -4.23 -0.96 -2.00
N PRO A 104 -5.29 -0.74 -2.82
CA PRO A 104 -5.34 0.06 -4.05
C PRO A 104 -5.81 1.52 -3.92
N PHE A 105 -5.64 2.14 -2.74
CA PHE A 105 -5.96 3.55 -2.48
C PHE A 105 -7.44 3.96 -2.62
N ASN A 106 -8.37 3.01 -2.67
CA ASN A 106 -9.79 3.27 -2.94
C ASN A 106 -10.50 4.01 -1.79
N ASP A 107 -9.95 3.97 -0.58
CA ASP A 107 -10.63 4.41 0.66
C ASP A 107 -9.74 5.31 1.54
N ILE A 108 -8.78 6.02 0.94
CA ILE A 108 -8.06 7.07 1.68
C ILE A 108 -9.05 8.22 1.91
N GLU A 109 -9.26 8.55 3.18
CA GLU A 109 -10.17 9.62 3.57
C GLU A 109 -9.66 10.96 3.02
N GLN A 110 -10.56 11.80 2.49
CA GLN A 110 -10.19 13.03 1.77
C GLN A 110 -9.41 14.03 2.63
N ASP A 111 -9.70 14.05 3.93
CA ASP A 111 -8.99 14.81 4.95
C ASP A 111 -7.54 14.35 5.11
N LEU A 112 -7.28 13.04 5.06
CA LEU A 112 -5.93 12.48 5.08
C LEU A 112 -5.17 12.73 3.77
N GLU A 113 -5.86 12.72 2.62
CA GLU A 113 -5.24 12.89 1.30
C GLU A 113 -4.52 14.24 1.14
N GLN A 114 -4.97 15.29 1.84
CA GLN A 114 -4.36 16.62 1.76
C GLN A 114 -2.94 16.65 2.33
N ASN A 115 -2.71 15.93 3.43
CA ASN A 115 -1.45 15.94 4.17
C ASN A 115 -0.69 14.61 4.08
N LEU A 116 -1.10 13.77 3.13
CA LEU A 116 -0.63 12.39 3.03
C LEU A 116 0.89 12.29 2.92
N ILE A 117 1.57 13.21 2.22
CA ILE A 117 3.04 13.19 2.16
C ILE A 117 3.68 13.34 3.54
N TYR A 118 3.14 14.21 4.40
CA TYR A 118 3.66 14.47 5.74
C TYR A 118 3.35 13.32 6.70
N ILE A 119 2.16 12.73 6.56
CA ILE A 119 1.77 11.50 7.25
C ILE A 119 2.72 10.36 6.87
N LEU A 120 3.00 10.17 5.57
CA LEU A 120 3.88 9.10 5.09
C LEU A 120 5.34 9.30 5.53
N LEU A 121 5.76 10.54 5.78
CA LEU A 121 7.10 10.86 6.28
C LEU A 121 7.23 10.82 7.81
N CYS A 122 6.11 10.70 8.54
CA CYS A 122 6.07 10.86 10.00
C CYS A 122 6.85 12.11 10.47
N ASN A 123 6.79 13.20 9.71
CA ASN A 123 7.70 14.33 9.88
C ASN A 123 6.95 15.61 10.28
N ASP A 124 7.25 16.10 11.47
CA ASP A 124 6.73 17.35 12.05
C ASP A 124 7.52 18.60 11.63
N GLU A 125 8.75 18.43 11.13
CA GLU A 125 9.62 19.51 10.65
C GLU A 125 8.99 20.31 9.50
N PHE A 126 8.26 19.62 8.61
CA PHE A 126 7.58 20.27 7.48
C PHE A 126 6.13 20.65 7.78
N LYS A 127 5.46 19.91 8.68
CA LYS A 127 4.06 20.15 9.01
C LYS A 127 3.67 19.54 10.35
N VAL A 128 3.04 20.34 11.21
CA VAL A 128 2.36 19.84 12.41
C VAL A 128 1.12 19.06 12.01
N LEU A 129 1.11 17.76 12.29
CA LEU A 129 -0.01 16.85 12.06
C LEU A 129 -1.03 16.92 13.19
N ASN A 130 -2.31 16.73 12.86
CA ASN A 130 -3.37 16.59 13.87
C ASN A 130 -3.39 15.17 14.48
N GLU A 131 -4.20 14.95 15.52
CA GLU A 131 -4.26 13.66 16.23
C GLU A 131 -4.62 12.45 15.35
N GLN A 132 -5.56 12.62 14.41
CA GLN A 132 -5.99 11.57 13.48
C GLN A 132 -4.86 11.24 12.49
N GLU A 133 -4.18 12.26 11.97
CA GLU A 133 -3.03 12.12 11.07
C GLU A 133 -1.84 11.44 11.76
N ILE A 134 -1.56 11.80 13.02
CA ILE A 134 -0.53 11.16 13.84
C ILE A 134 -0.87 9.70 14.10
N ALA A 135 -2.11 9.40 14.49
CA ALA A 135 -2.54 8.03 14.74
C ALA A 135 -2.44 7.17 13.47
N PHE A 136 -2.78 7.74 12.32
CA PHE A 136 -2.67 7.06 11.03
C PHE A 136 -1.21 6.86 10.61
N SER A 137 -0.36 7.87 10.77
CA SER A 137 1.09 7.79 10.54
C SER A 137 1.72 6.67 11.37
N LYS A 138 1.45 6.62 12.68
CA LYS A 138 1.97 5.57 13.58
C LYS A 138 1.54 4.18 13.15
N LYS A 139 0.27 4.02 12.77
CA LYS A 139 -0.24 2.72 12.28
C LYS A 139 0.50 2.27 11.01
N LEU A 140 0.88 3.19 10.13
CA LEU A 140 1.68 2.87 8.95
C LEU A 140 3.11 2.47 9.32
N GLU A 141 3.74 3.15 10.29
CA GLU A 141 5.03 2.72 10.85
C GLU A 141 4.95 1.29 11.41
N ASP A 142 3.94 1.00 12.22
CA ASP A 142 3.77 -0.32 12.84
C ASP A 142 3.74 -1.45 11.79
N TYR A 143 3.08 -1.23 10.64
CA TYR A 143 3.09 -2.20 9.54
C TYR A 143 4.48 -2.33 8.90
N VAL A 144 5.19 -1.22 8.68
CA VAL A 144 6.53 -1.27 8.09
C VAL A 144 7.53 -1.94 9.05
N GLU A 145 7.45 -1.66 10.34
CA GLU A 145 8.28 -2.29 11.37
C GLU A 145 8.01 -3.79 11.51
N GLN A 146 6.75 -4.21 11.50
CA GLN A 146 6.39 -5.63 11.50
C GLN A 146 7.01 -6.36 10.32
N TRP A 147 7.06 -5.74 9.14
CA TRP A 147 7.68 -6.33 7.96
C TRP A 147 9.21 -6.46 8.08
N ASN A 148 9.87 -5.46 8.65
CA ASN A 148 11.33 -5.48 8.81
C ASN A 148 11.82 -6.49 9.87
N ASN A 149 10.92 -6.97 10.73
CA ASN A 149 11.21 -7.94 11.79
C ASN A 149 10.84 -9.40 11.43
N LEU A 150 10.37 -9.64 10.20
CA LEU A 150 10.10 -10.97 9.63
C LEU A 150 11.31 -11.51 8.87
#